data_AF-A0A941CCV5-F1
#
_entry.id   AF-A0A941CCV5-F1
#
_cell.length_a   1.000
_cell.length_b   1.000
_cell.length_c   1.000
_cell.angle_alpha   90.00
_cell.angle_beta   90.00
_cell.angle_gamma   90.00
#
_symmetry.space_group_name_H-M   'P 1'
#
loop_
_entity.id
_entity.type
_entity.pdbx_description
1 polymer ?
#
loop_
_entity_poly.entity_id
_entity_poly.type
_entity_poly.pdbx_seq_one_letter_code
_entity_poly.pdbx_strand_id
1 'polypeptide(L)'
;MNDSKKKWMEDVFQSMKGSQRAKPQQELFAKINNQFKLEKTEVVPLHQWRYTAAVAIFLLLMNSTALIYYNLNRQVDYDYATFEDTYKESLISSYQIY
;
A
#
# COMPACT_ATOMS: atom_id res chain seq x y z
N MET A 1 0.69 44.01 -17.55
CA MET A 1 -0.11 43.48 -18.67
C MET A 1 -1.25 42.55 -18.18
N ASN A 2 -1.86 42.85 -17.02
CA ASN A 2 -2.93 42.05 -16.40
C ASN A 2 -4.14 42.91 -15.97
N ASP A 3 -4.00 44.23 -16.04
CA ASP A 3 -5.00 45.20 -15.55
C ASP A 3 -6.21 45.31 -16.49
N SER A 4 -6.00 45.14 -17.79
CA SER A 4 -7.07 45.12 -18.79
C SER A 4 -8.02 43.94 -18.59
N LYS A 5 -7.49 42.75 -18.27
CA LYS A 5 -8.28 41.56 -17.98
C LYS A 5 -9.09 41.72 -16.70
N LYS A 6 -8.49 42.31 -15.66
CA LYS A 6 -9.15 42.57 -14.38
C LYS A 6 -10.29 43.59 -14.53
N LYS A 7 -10.05 44.67 -15.28
CA LYS A 7 -11.06 45.70 -15.56
C LYS A 7 -12.22 45.14 -16.38
N TRP A 8 -11.93 44.40 -17.45
CA TRP A 8 -12.95 43.73 -18.25
C TRP A 8 -13.82 42.78 -17.41
N MET A 9 -13.22 42.01 -16.51
CA MET A 9 -13.97 41.09 -15.66
C MET A 9 -14.89 41.84 -14.68
N GLU A 10 -14.40 42.91 -14.05
CA GLU A 10 -15.21 43.76 -13.17
C GLU A 10 -16.39 44.40 -13.93
N ASP A 11 -16.15 44.91 -15.14
CA ASP A 11 -17.18 45.52 -15.97
C ASP A 11 -18.29 44.50 -16.33
N VAL A 12 -17.92 43.25 -16.64
CA VAL A 12 -18.88 42.16 -16.89
C VAL A 12 -19.70 41.85 -15.64
N PHE A 13 -19.07 41.72 -14.47
CA PHE A 13 -19.80 41.45 -13.21
C PHE A 13 -20.73 42.60 -12.79
N GLN A 14 -20.30 43.84 -12.99
CA GLN A 14 -21.13 45.02 -12.73
C GLN A 14 -22.32 45.09 -13.69
N SER A 15 -22.15 44.71 -14.97
CA SER A 15 -23.24 44.65 -15.96
C SER A 15 -24.34 43.64 -15.63
N MET A 16 -24.03 42.65 -14.79
CA MET A 16 -24.99 41.64 -14.33
C MET A 16 -25.69 42.02 -13.03
N LYS A 17 -25.27 43.08 -12.32
CA LYS A 17 -25.93 43.55 -11.09
C LYS A 17 -27.34 44.05 -11.42
N GLY A 18 -28.35 43.38 -10.86
CA GLY A 18 -29.77 43.68 -11.10
C GLY A 18 -30.44 42.77 -12.12
N SER A 19 -29.69 41.90 -12.79
CA SER A 19 -30.29 40.84 -13.63
C SER A 19 -30.98 39.80 -12.74
N GLN A 20 -32.22 39.46 -13.07
CA GLN A 20 -32.91 38.35 -12.41
C GLN A 20 -32.17 37.05 -12.71
N ARG A 21 -32.07 36.16 -11.71
CA ARG A 21 -31.50 34.83 -11.92
C ARG A 21 -32.25 34.12 -13.04
N ALA A 22 -31.56 33.87 -14.14
CA ALA A 22 -32.09 33.08 -15.23
C ALA A 22 -32.41 31.67 -14.71
N LYS A 23 -33.65 31.22 -14.89
CA LYS A 23 -34.00 29.81 -14.67
C LYS A 23 -33.46 29.02 -15.86
N PRO A 24 -32.57 28.04 -15.66
CA PRO A 24 -32.06 27.24 -16.76
C PRO A 24 -33.20 26.49 -17.43
N GLN A 25 -33.05 26.20 -18.72
CA GLN A 25 -33.98 25.33 -19.44
C GLN A 25 -34.08 23.98 -18.72
N GLN A 26 -35.31 23.54 -18.45
CA GLN A 26 -35.58 22.35 -17.64
C GLN A 26 -34.89 21.10 -18.20
N GLU A 27 -34.82 20.99 -19.53
CA GLU A 27 -34.13 19.91 -20.23
C GLU A 27 -32.62 19.90 -19.96
N LEU A 28 -31.97 21.06 -19.97
CA LEU A 28 -30.53 21.18 -19.70
C LEU A 28 -30.21 20.81 -18.24
N PHE A 29 -31.05 21.27 -17.31
CA PHE A 29 -30.94 20.94 -15.89
C PHE A 29 -31.15 19.44 -15.65
N ALA A 30 -32.13 18.83 -16.32
CA ALA A 30 -32.37 17.39 -16.25
C ALA A 30 -31.20 16.58 -16.82
N LYS A 31 -30.60 17.03 -17.94
CA LYS A 31 -29.44 16.40 -18.56
C LYS A 31 -28.22 16.39 -17.63
N ILE A 32 -27.97 17.51 -16.96
CA ILE A 32 -26.88 17.65 -15.97
C ILE A 32 -27.14 16.73 -14.76
N ASN A 33 -28.33 16.75 -14.18
CA ASN A 33 -28.68 15.88 -13.05
C ASN A 33 -28.61 14.38 -13.40
N ASN A 34 -28.95 14.02 -14.64
CA ASN A 34 -28.86 12.64 -15.09
C ASN A 34 -27.39 12.19 -15.23
N GLN A 35 -26.47 13.07 -15.63
CA GLN A 35 -25.03 12.73 -15.64
C GLN A 35 -24.51 12.46 -14.22
N PHE A 36 -24.91 13.25 -13.23
CA PHE A 36 -24.54 13.01 -11.83
C PHE A 36 -25.14 11.74 -11.23
N LYS A 37 -26.35 11.34 -11.67
CA LYS A 37 -26.98 10.08 -11.24
C LYS A 37 -26.39 8.84 -11.93
N LEU A 38 -25.79 9.00 -13.10
CA LEU A 38 -25.19 7.92 -13.88
C LEU A 38 -23.76 7.59 -13.42
N GLU A 39 -23.06 8.53 -12.79
CA GLU A 39 -21.88 8.21 -11.98
C GLU A 39 -22.33 7.41 -10.75
N LYS A 40 -22.50 6.11 -10.96
CA LYS A 40 -22.51 5.13 -9.88
C LYS A 40 -21.17 5.26 -9.18
N THR A 41 -21.13 6.06 -8.13
CA THR A 41 -20.03 6.04 -7.17
C THR A 41 -19.95 4.60 -6.67
N GLU A 42 -18.88 3.89 -7.02
CA GLU A 42 -18.61 2.57 -6.46
C GLU A 42 -18.40 2.74 -4.95
N VAL A 43 -19.46 2.54 -4.19
CA VAL A 43 -19.38 2.47 -2.74
C VAL A 43 -18.67 1.16 -2.41
N VAL A 44 -17.37 1.24 -2.13
CA VAL A 44 -16.58 0.07 -1.74
C VAL A 44 -17.15 -0.49 -0.42
N PRO A 45 -17.69 -1.72 -0.42
CA PRO A 45 -18.30 -2.28 0.77
C PRO A 45 -17.21 -2.64 1.80
N LEU A 46 -17.10 -1.83 2.86
CA LEU A 46 -16.13 -2.02 3.95
C LEU A 46 -16.33 -3.34 4.73
N HIS A 47 -17.47 -4.01 4.57
CA HIS A 47 -17.75 -5.25 5.31
C HIS A 47 -16.78 -6.38 4.95
N GLN A 48 -16.25 -6.41 3.72
CA GLN A 48 -15.32 -7.45 3.27
C GLN A 48 -13.89 -7.26 3.80
N TRP A 49 -13.57 -6.10 4.37
CA TRP A 49 -12.22 -5.79 4.85
C TRP A 49 -11.78 -6.63 6.07
N ARG A 50 -12.75 -7.15 6.85
CA ARG A 50 -12.44 -7.99 8.01
C ARG A 50 -11.78 -9.31 7.61
N TYR A 51 -12.28 -9.93 6.54
CA TYR A 51 -11.74 -11.18 6.03
C TYR A 51 -10.42 -10.98 5.29
N THR A 52 -10.31 -9.91 4.48
CA THR A 52 -9.06 -9.60 3.77
C THR A 52 -7.93 -9.25 4.75
N ALA A 53 -8.23 -8.50 5.82
CA ALA A 53 -7.26 -8.22 6.87
C ALA A 53 -6.79 -9.50 7.59
N ALA A 54 -7.71 -10.41 7.91
CA ALA A 54 -7.37 -11.69 8.54
C ALA A 54 -6.45 -12.55 7.65
N VAL A 55 -6.75 -12.64 6.35
CA VAL A 55 -5.92 -13.37 5.37
C VAL A 55 -4.54 -12.73 5.23
N ALA A 56 -4.46 -11.40 5.18
CA ALA A 56 -3.18 -10.69 5.09
C ALA A 56 -2.30 -10.93 6.33
N ILE A 57 -2.88 -10.89 7.53
CA ILE A 57 -2.17 -11.19 8.78
C ILE A 57 -1.67 -12.64 8.79
N PHE A 58 -2.51 -13.59 8.37
CA PHE A 58 -2.12 -14.99 8.30
C PHE A 58 -0.94 -15.21 7.34
N LEU A 59 -1.01 -14.62 6.14
CA LEU A 59 0.09 -14.67 5.18
C LEU A 59 1.37 -14.05 5.74
N LEU A 60 1.28 -12.90 6.41
CA LEU A 60 2.44 -12.27 7.03
C LEU A 60 3.07 -13.17 8.09
N LEU A 61 2.27 -13.75 9.00
CA LEU A 61 2.78 -14.66 10.03
C LEU A 61 3.44 -15.89 9.44
N MET A 62 2.85 -16.48 8.39
CA MET A 62 3.43 -17.65 7.73
C MET A 62 4.78 -17.32 7.07
N ASN A 63 4.88 -16.17 6.40
CA ASN A 63 6.14 -15.74 5.78
C ASN A 63 7.20 -15.35 6.84
N SER A 64 6.79 -14.67 7.91
CA SER A 64 7.68 -14.29 9.01
C SER A 64 8.23 -15.51 9.75
N THR A 65 7.39 -16.50 10.04
CA THR A 65 7.82 -17.73 10.72
C THR A 65 8.78 -18.54 9.84
N ALA A 66 8.54 -18.63 8.53
CA ALA A 66 9.46 -19.28 7.59
C ALA A 66 10.85 -18.60 7.58
N LEU A 67 10.88 -17.26 7.58
CA LEU A 67 12.14 -16.50 7.63
C LEU A 67 12.87 -16.68 8.96
N ILE A 68 12.14 -16.67 10.09
CA ILE A 68 12.72 -16.89 11.42
C ILE A 68 13.31 -18.30 11.49
N TYR A 69 12.58 -19.32 11.07
CA TYR A 69 13.04 -20.71 11.09
C TYR A 69 14.28 -20.89 10.21
N TYR A 70 14.27 -20.32 9.00
CA TYR A 70 15.43 -20.36 8.12
C TYR A 70 16.65 -19.66 8.73
N ASN A 71 16.47 -18.51 9.38
CA ASN A 71 17.55 -17.80 10.04
C ASN A 71 18.09 -18.53 11.28
N LEU A 72 17.20 -19.12 12.09
CA LEU A 72 17.58 -19.88 13.28
C LEU A 72 18.39 -21.11 12.90
N ASN A 73 17.92 -21.88 11.92
CA ASN A 73 18.64 -23.07 11.44
C ASN A 73 19.96 -22.71 10.78
N ARG A 74 20.04 -21.55 10.11
CA ARG A 74 21.29 -21.08 9.52
C ARG A 74 22.32 -20.69 10.60
N GLN A 75 21.90 -20.20 11.77
CA GLN A 75 22.82 -19.95 12.89
C GLN A 75 23.33 -21.25 13.55
N VAL A 76 22.51 -22.31 13.60
CA VAL A 76 22.93 -23.61 14.15
C VAL A 76 24.01 -24.29 13.29
N ASP A 77 24.03 -24.04 11.97
CA ASP A 77 25.05 -24.59 11.07
C ASP A 77 26.41 -23.84 11.10
N TYR A 78 26.50 -22.65 11.71
CA TYR A 78 27.77 -21.90 11.82
C TYR A 78 28.50 -22.09 13.16
N ASP A 79 27.93 -22.83 14.12
CA ASP A 79 28.59 -23.08 15.42
C ASP A 79 29.18 -24.49 15.57
N TYR A 80 29.08 -25.32 14.52
CA TYR A 80 29.81 -26.60 14.43
C TYR A 80 31.18 -26.49 13.76
N ALA A 81 31.53 -25.33 13.18
CA ALA A 81 32.84 -25.11 12.56
C ALA A 81 33.94 -24.68 13.56
N THR A 82 33.61 -24.45 14.83
CA THR A 82 34.56 -23.96 15.85
C THR A 82 34.96 -25.01 16.88
N PHE A 83 34.57 -26.28 16.68
CA PHE A 83 34.94 -27.42 17.53
C PHE A 83 35.83 -28.47 16.84
N GLU A 84 36.24 -28.25 15.59
CA GLU A 84 37.10 -29.20 14.86
C GLU A 84 38.61 -29.04 15.16
N ASP A 85 39.06 -27.90 15.70
CA ASP A 85 40.49 -27.66 15.97
C ASP A 85 40.97 -28.16 17.35
N THR A 86 40.08 -28.69 18.19
CA THR A 86 40.48 -29.21 19.53
C THR A 86 40.84 -30.70 19.54
N TYR A 87 40.57 -31.45 18.46
CA TYR A 87 40.89 -32.89 18.37
C TYR A 87 42.20 -33.19 17.64
N LYS A 88 43.22 -32.32 17.74
CA LYS A 88 44.61 -32.64 17.38
C LYS A 88 45.32 -33.43 18.49
N GLU A 89 44.61 -34.34 19.14
CA GLU A 89 45.19 -35.30 20.07
C GLU A 89 45.68 -36.54 19.29
N SER A 90 46.95 -36.49 18.89
CA SER A 90 47.86 -37.60 18.58
C SER A 90 47.25 -38.95 18.13
N LEU A 91 47.09 -39.13 16.81
CA LEU A 91 46.89 -40.44 16.15
C LEU A 91 48.21 -41.24 16.03
N ILE A 92 48.95 -41.42 17.12
CA ILE A 92 50.05 -42.41 17.18
C ILE A 92 49.65 -43.46 18.23
N SER A 93 48.89 -44.45 17.78
CA SER A 93 48.65 -45.68 18.54
C SER A 93 49.81 -46.63 18.25
N SER A 94 50.72 -46.79 19.22
CA SER A 94 51.79 -47.79 19.14
C SER A 94 51.22 -49.18 19.42
N TYR A 95 51.08 -50.01 18.39
CA TYR A 95 50.77 -51.44 18.56
C TYR A 95 52.08 -52.22 18.72
N GLN A 96 52.31 -52.78 19.91
CA GLN A 96 53.30 -53.83 20.12
C GLN A 96 52.60 -55.18 19.98
N ILE A 97 53.02 -55.98 19.00
CA ILE A 97 52.63 -57.38 18.89
C ILE A 97 53.78 -58.21 19.48
N TYR A 98 53.45 -59.00 20.51
CA TYR A 98 54.33 -59.99 21.13
C TYR A 98 54.48 -61.23 20.24
#